data_AF-A0A9D7VGR7-F1
#
_entry.id   AF-A0A9D7VGR7-F1
#
_cell.length_a   1.000
_cell.length_b   1.000
_cell.length_c   1.000
_cell.angle_alpha   90.00
_cell.angle_beta   90.00
_cell.angle_gamma   90.00
#
_symmetry.space_group_name_H-M   'P 1'
#
loop_
_entity.id
_entity.type
_entity.pdbx_description
1 polymer ?
#
loop_
_entity_poly.entity_id
_entity_poly.type
_entity_poly.pdbx_seq_one_letter_code
_entity_poly.pdbx_strand_id
1 'polypeptide(L)' 'MSKVLFTELSNEQLEVVAGGVDFQLDATFYAAKENILNGESKSGPHGSTAKSNGSSTRIETAGLAFLALEAHQLPTLETR' A
#
# COMPACT_ATOMS: atom_id res chain seq x y z
N MET A 1 -28.33 -25.77 -9.63
CA MET A 1 -27.00 -25.14 -9.78
C MET A 1 -27.20 -23.64 -9.95
N SER A 2 -26.97 -22.88 -8.88
CA SER A 2 -27.15 -21.43 -8.84
C SER A 2 -25.95 -20.74 -9.49
N LYS A 3 -26.20 -19.90 -10.51
CA LYS A 3 -25.21 -19.04 -11.18
C LYS A 3 -25.00 -17.71 -10.44
N VAL A 4 -25.31 -17.63 -9.15
CA VAL A 4 -25.22 -16.37 -8.38
C VAL A 4 -23.87 -16.30 -7.69
N LEU A 5 -22.80 -16.14 -8.47
CA LEU A 5 -21.48 -15.80 -7.92
C LEU A 5 -21.12 -14.33 -8.19
N PHE A 6 -21.76 -13.69 -9.17
CA PHE A 6 -21.60 -12.29 -9.50
C PHE A 6 -22.97 -11.69 -9.79
N THR A 7 -23.39 -10.73 -8.97
CA THR A 7 -24.57 -9.90 -9.22
C THR A 7 -24.08 -8.50 -9.55
N GLU A 8 -24.63 -7.89 -10.59
CA GLU A 8 -24.41 -6.46 -10.82
C GLU A 8 -25.12 -5.69 -9.70
N LEU A 9 -24.42 -4.70 -9.15
CA LEU A 9 -24.91 -3.80 -8.10
C LEU A 9 -25.28 -2.46 -8.75
N SER A 10 -26.32 -1.80 -8.24
CA SER A 10 -26.62 -0.42 -8.66
C SER A 10 -25.55 0.55 -8.16
N ASN A 11 -25.48 1.76 -8.74
CA ASN A 11 -24.51 2.78 -8.33
C ASN A 11 -24.63 3.11 -6.84
N GLU A 12 -25.85 3.23 -6.31
CA GLU A 12 -26.11 3.51 -4.90
C GLU A 12 -25.64 2.37 -3.99
N GLN A 13 -25.73 1.12 -4.46
CA GLN A 13 -25.23 -0.04 -3.72
C GLN A 13 -23.71 -0.12 -3.73
N LEU A 14 -23.09 0.23 -4.86
CA LEU A 14 -21.63 0.32 -4.97
C LEU A 14 -21.07 1.44 -4.09
N GLU A 15 -21.74 2.58 -4.01
CA GLU A 15 -21.37 3.71 -3.15
C GLU A 15 -21.39 3.32 -1.66
N VAL A 16 -22.40 2.54 -1.23
CA VAL A 16 -22.45 1.99 0.14
C VAL A 16 -21.29 1.02 0.40
N VAL A 17 -20.93 0.18 -0.58
CA VAL A 17 -19.78 -0.75 -0.47
C VAL A 17 -18.45 -0.01 -0.46
N ALA A 18 -18.33 1.10 -1.19
CA ALA A 18 -17.18 2.01 -1.19
C ALA A 18 -17.10 2.89 0.07
N GLY A 19 -18.09 2.85 0.97
CA GLY A 19 -18.13 3.73 2.13
C GLY A 19 -18.41 5.21 1.81
N GLY A 20 -19.03 5.49 0.66
CA GLY A 20 -19.47 6.83 0.25
C GLY A 20 -18.38 7.68 -0.42
N VAL A 21 -17.35 7.06 -1.00
CA VAL A 21 -16.31 7.78 -1.77
C VAL A 21 -16.32 7.34 -3.24
N ASP A 22 -16.17 8.31 -4.14
CA ASP A 22 -16.10 8.07 -5.60
C ASP A 22 -14.82 7.33 -6.01
N PHE A 23 -13.80 7.35 -5.14
CA PHE A 23 -12.48 6.78 -5.35
C PHE A 23 -11.95 6.15 -4.07
N GLN A 24 -11.56 4.87 -4.15
CA GLN A 24 -10.90 4.15 -3.07
C GLN A 24 -9.72 3.33 -3.61
N LEU A 25 -8.58 3.46 -2.92
CA LEU A 25 -7.38 2.68 -3.16
C LEU A 25 -6.97 1.98 -1.86
N ASP A 26 -7.18 0.67 -1.81
CA ASP A 26 -6.82 -0.15 -0.66
C ASP A 26 -5.51 -0.88 -0.96
N ALA A 27 -4.44 -0.43 -0.30
CA ALA A 27 -3.18 -1.14 -0.28
C ALA A 27 -3.15 -2.10 0.91
N THR A 28 -2.97 -3.39 0.63
CA THR A 28 -2.80 -4.42 1.66
C THR A 28 -1.42 -5.04 1.52
N PHE A 29 -0.68 -5.10 2.62
CA PHE A 29 0.61 -5.77 2.67
C PHE A 29 0.44 -7.08 3.41
N TYR A 30 0.59 -8.21 2.72
CA TYR A 30 0.60 -9.52 3.37
C TYR A 30 1.82 -9.66 4.28
N ALA A 31 2.98 -9.18 3.80
CA ALA A 31 4.19 -9.09 4.59
C ALA A 31 5.02 -7.87 4.15
N ALA A 32 5.30 -7.00 5.13
CA ALA A 32 6.25 -5.89 5.01
C ALA A 32 7.25 -5.99 6.15
N LYS A 33 8.53 -5.90 5.81
CA LYS A 33 9.65 -5.89 6.77
C LYS A 33 10.35 -4.56 6.64
N GLU A 34 10.36 -3.80 7.73
CA GLU A 34 11.11 -2.56 7.83
C GLU A 34 12.33 -2.79 8.71
N ASN A 35 13.48 -2.28 8.27
CA ASN A 35 14.71 -2.28 9.02
C ASN A 35 15.17 -0.83 9.21
N ILE A 36 15.37 -0.43 10.47
CA ILE A 36 15.90 0.88 10.84
C ILE A 36 17.26 0.65 11.47
N LEU A 37 18.31 1.15 10.82
CA LEU A 37 19.68 1.13 11.33
C LEU A 37 20.05 2.52 11.83
N ASN A 38 20.33 2.61 13.13
CA ASN A 38 20.92 3.80 13.75
C ASN A 38 22.29 3.40 14.29
N GLY A 39 23.34 4.04 13.78
CA GLY A 39 24.72 3.82 14.16
C GLY A 39 25.33 5.08 14.75
N GLU A 40 26.07 4.93 15.85
CA GLU A 40 26.91 5.98 16.41
C GLU A 40 28.32 5.43 16.61
N SER A 41 29.31 6.20 16.20
CA SER A 41 30.73 5.91 16.40
C SER A 41 31.42 7.11 17.02
N LYS A 42 32.31 6.86 17.98
CA LYS A 42 33.02 7.90 18.72
C LYS A 42 34.48 7.52 18.88
N SER A 43 35.40 8.40 18.50
CA SER A 43 36.84 8.08 18.46
C SER A 43 37.65 8.41 19.73
N GLY A 44 36.99 8.61 20.88
CA GLY A 44 37.64 8.80 22.19
C GLY A 44 37.76 10.26 22.65
N PRO A 45 38.55 10.54 23.72
CA PRO A 45 38.72 11.90 24.27
C PRO A 45 39.36 12.85 23.26
N HIS A 46 38.74 14.01 23.02
CA HIS A 46 39.07 14.96 21.92
C HIS A 46 38.84 14.43 20.50
N GLY A 47 38.21 13.26 20.34
CA GLY A 47 37.87 12.67 19.06
C GLY A 47 36.53 13.14 18.48
N SER A 48 36.25 12.70 17.27
CA SER A 48 35.01 13.01 16.54
C SER A 48 33.90 12.02 16.87
N THR A 49 32.67 12.49 16.73
CA THR A 49 31.47 11.65 16.82
C THR A 49 30.80 11.60 15.46
N ALA A 50 30.50 10.41 14.96
CA ALA A 50 29.79 10.19 13.70
C ALA A 50 28.48 9.47 13.99
N LYS A 51 27.39 9.96 13.41
CA LYS A 51 26.08 9.34 13.48
C LYS A 51 25.62 8.99 12.07
N SER A 52 25.13 7.78 11.88
CA SER A 52 24.53 7.33 10.64
C SER A 52 23.14 6.78 10.94
N ASN A 53 22.17 7.15 10.10
CA ASN A 53 20.83 6.56 10.14
C ASN A 53 20.52 6.06 8.73
N GLY A 54 19.89 4.90 8.65
CA GLY A 54 19.43 4.31 7.40
C GLY A 54 18.15 3.52 7.63
N SER A 55 17.27 3.50 6.64
CA SER A 55 16.10 2.65 6.63
C SER A 55 16.07 1.80 5.36
N SER A 56 15.51 0.60 5.47
CA SER A 56 15.29 -0.29 4.34
C SER A 56 13.97 -1.01 4.54
N THR A 57 13.08 -0.90 3.56
CA THR A 57 11.77 -1.54 3.59
C THR A 57 11.71 -2.58 2.48
N ARG A 58 11.30 -3.79 2.84
CA ARG A 58 11.05 -4.88 1.89
C ARG A 58 9.59 -5.31 2.00
N ILE A 59 8.87 -5.20 0.90
CA ILE A 59 7.51 -5.69 0.76
C ILE A 59 7.60 -7.02 0.00
N GLU A 60 7.17 -8.12 0.62
CA GLU A 60 7.25 -9.45 -0.01
C GLU A 60 6.04 -9.73 -0.89
N THR A 61 4.85 -9.32 -0.46
CA THR A 61 3.61 -9.47 -1.23
C THR A 61 2.65 -8.38 -0.83
N ALA A 62 2.12 -7.68 -1.83
CA ALA A 62 1.13 -6.63 -1.68
C ALA A 62 -0.06 -6.88 -2.61
N GLY A 63 -1.26 -6.60 -2.11
CA GLY A 63 -2.46 -6.46 -2.91
C GLY A 63 -2.81 -4.98 -3.05
N LEU A 64 -3.22 -4.59 -4.24
CA LEU A 64 -3.86 -3.30 -4.50
C LEU A 64 -5.27 -3.59 -4.97
N ALA A 65 -6.27 -3.12 -4.23
CA ALA A 65 -7.65 -3.08 -4.68
C ALA A 65 -7.99 -1.64 -5.05
N PHE A 66 -8.53 -1.47 -6.25
CA PHE A 66 -8.92 -0.18 -6.80
C PHE A 66 -10.42 -0.19 -7.08
N LEU A 67 -11.12 0.79 -6.52
CA LEU A 67 -12.52 1.05 -6.78
C LEU A 67 -12.68 2.50 -7.21
N ALA A 68 -13.20 2.72 -8.41
CA ALA A 68 -13.58 4.05 -8.86
C ALA A 68 -14.97 3.99 -9.50
N LEU A 69 -15.89 4.73 -8.91
CA LEU A 69 -17.27 4.87 -9.39
C LEU A 69 -17.27 5.84 -10.58
N GLU A 70 -18.05 5.52 -11.62
CA GLU A 70 -18.18 6.31 -12.85
C GLU A 70 -16.88 6.58 -13.63
N ALA A 71 -15.78 5.93 -13.27
CA ALA A 71 -14.52 6.06 -13.98
C ALA A 71 -14.62 5.45 -15.38
N HIS A 72 -14.60 6.30 -16.41
CA HIS A 72 -14.67 5.89 -17.81
C HIS A 72 -13.41 5.13 -18.28
N GLN A 73 -12.32 5.15 -17.49
CA GLN A 73 -11.04 4.50 -17.78
C GLN A 73 -10.38 3.97 -16.50
N LEU A 74 -10.09 2.67 -16.47
CA LEU A 74 -9.27 2.06 -15.42
C LEU A 74 -7.78 2.23 -15.73
N PRO A 75 -6.92 2.49 -14.72
CA PRO A 75 -5.49 2.56 -14.94
C PRO A 75 -4.93 1.17 -15.30
N THR A 76 -4.25 1.06 -16.43
CA THR A 76 -3.48 -0.12 -16.81
C THR A 76 -2.26 -0.24 -15.92
N LEU A 77 -2.15 -1.34 -15.17
CA LEU A 77 -0.95 -1.69 -14.41
C LEU A 77 0.08 -2.30 -15.36
N GLU A 78 1.09 -1.52 -15.73
CA GLU A 78 2.25 -2.01 -16.47
C GLU A 78 3.09 -2.90 -15.56
N THR A 79 3.04 -4.21 -15.78
CA THR A 79 3.96 -5.17 -15.13
C THR A 79 5.33 -5.05 -15.78
N ARG A 80 6.30 -4.51 -15.04
CA ARG A 80 7.71 -4.42 -15.42
C ARG A 80 8.48 -5.70 -15.12
#